data_AF-A0A0S8JEZ7-F1
#
_entry.id   AF-A0A0S8JEZ7-F1
#
_cell.length_a   1.000
_cell.length_b   1.000
_cell.length_c   1.000
_cell.angle_alpha   90.00
_cell.angle_beta   90.00
_cell.angle_gamma   90.00
#
_symmetry.space_group_name_H-M   'P 1'
#
loop_
_entity.id
_entity.type
_entity.pdbx_description
1 polymer ?
#
loop_
_entity_poly.entity_id
_entity_poly.type
_entity_poly.pdbx_seq_one_letter_code
_entity_poly.pdbx_strand_id
1 'polypeptide(L)'
;MRHPGAPLDEDYELGSYTINGWLYSHQIQPQFEEDGYDKDVEVKDSALVPAFMDGIWFDTWPRNESIDLAQIDYQGSRSPPTLRVLINRHGRHGNIVYFDGHAEAVYLPEYFMQKWNKSCKPNPEMVNKAPIPK
;
A
#
# COMPACT_ATOMS: atom_id res chain seq x y z
N MET A 1 -16.13 9.58 -14.05
CA MET A 1 -16.69 10.13 -15.30
C MET A 1 -16.38 11.63 -15.31
N ARG A 2 -15.63 12.14 -16.29
CA ARG A 2 -15.17 13.55 -16.31
C ARG A 2 -16.33 14.46 -16.75
N HIS A 3 -16.60 15.52 -16.00
CA HIS A 3 -17.44 16.62 -16.49
C HIS A 3 -16.61 17.50 -17.44
N PRO A 4 -17.09 17.82 -18.65
CA PRO A 4 -16.39 18.74 -19.54
C PRO A 4 -16.39 20.15 -18.94
N GLY A 5 -15.21 20.74 -18.72
CA GLY A 5 -15.06 22.15 -18.32
C GLY A 5 -14.43 22.42 -16.95
N ALA A 6 -14.02 21.40 -16.19
CA ALA A 6 -13.30 21.62 -14.94
C ALA A 6 -11.89 22.21 -15.18
N PRO A 7 -11.44 23.20 -14.38
CA PRO A 7 -10.10 23.78 -14.46
C PRO A 7 -9.00 22.72 -14.30
N LEU A 8 -7.82 22.99 -14.86
CA LEU A 8 -6.66 22.09 -14.78
C LEU A 8 -6.03 21.97 -13.39
N ASP A 9 -6.48 22.80 -12.43
CA ASP A 9 -5.91 22.94 -11.08
C ASP A 9 -6.77 22.32 -9.97
N GLU A 10 -7.80 21.54 -10.32
CA GLU A 10 -8.46 20.71 -9.31
C GLU A 10 -7.59 19.48 -9.04
N ASP A 11 -6.85 19.51 -7.93
CA ASP A 11 -6.26 18.33 -7.30
C ASP A 11 -7.37 17.35 -6.96
N TYR A 12 -7.77 16.54 -7.94
CA TYR A 12 -8.68 15.45 -7.70
C TYR A 12 -7.99 14.51 -6.71
N GLU A 13 -8.64 14.23 -5.59
CA GLU A 13 -8.30 13.12 -4.72
C GLU A 13 -8.50 11.81 -5.52
N LEU A 14 -7.52 11.47 -6.36
CA LEU A 14 -7.53 10.26 -7.16
C LEU A 14 -7.21 9.12 -6.22
N GLY A 15 -8.22 8.36 -5.83
CA GLY A 15 -8.06 7.21 -4.95
C GLY A 15 -9.19 7.12 -3.94
N SER A 16 -9.55 5.90 -3.58
CA SER A 16 -10.52 5.68 -2.53
C SER A 16 -9.96 4.59 -1.64
N TYR A 17 -9.79 3.40 -2.20
CA TYR A 17 -9.20 2.27 -1.50
C TYR A 17 -8.59 1.27 -2.48
N THR A 18 -7.66 0.48 -1.96
CA THR A 18 -6.84 -0.49 -2.69
C THR A 18 -6.85 -1.82 -1.95
N ILE A 19 -6.90 -2.91 -2.71
CA ILE A 19 -6.74 -4.28 -2.19
C ILE A 19 -5.28 -4.72 -2.30
N ASN A 20 -4.81 -5.48 -1.33
CA ASN A 20 -3.53 -6.19 -1.45
C ASN A 20 -3.64 -7.34 -2.46
N GLY A 21 -3.08 -7.15 -3.67
CA GLY A 21 -3.13 -8.12 -4.77
C GLY A 21 -2.36 -9.41 -4.49
N TRP A 22 -1.47 -9.43 -3.49
CA TRP A 22 -0.84 -10.68 -3.03
C TRP A 22 -1.84 -11.67 -2.42
N LEU A 23 -3.05 -11.24 -2.08
CA LEU A 23 -4.14 -12.09 -1.56
C LEU A 23 -5.01 -12.72 -2.66
N TYR A 24 -4.72 -12.46 -3.94
CA TYR A 24 -5.42 -13.16 -5.01
C TYR A 24 -5.00 -14.63 -5.04
N SER A 25 -5.99 -15.53 -5.09
CA SER A 25 -5.75 -16.98 -5.20
C SER A 25 -5.04 -17.37 -6.51
N HIS A 26 -5.12 -16.53 -7.54
CA HIS A 26 -4.33 -16.71 -8.76
C HIS A 26 -3.63 -15.41 -9.09
N GLN A 27 -2.31 -15.46 -9.08
CA GLN A 27 -1.53 -14.25 -9.32
C GLN A 27 -1.61 -13.86 -10.79
N ILE A 28 -1.61 -12.56 -11.03
CA ILE A 28 -1.74 -12.00 -12.39
C ILE A 28 -0.49 -12.27 -13.26
N GLN A 29 0.60 -12.71 -12.63
CA GLN A 29 1.91 -12.90 -13.23
C GLN A 29 2.55 -14.17 -12.65
N PRO A 30 3.08 -15.09 -13.49
CA PRO A 30 3.65 -16.35 -13.01
C PRO A 30 4.75 -16.18 -11.96
N GLN A 31 5.56 -15.12 -12.07
CA GLN A 31 6.64 -14.84 -11.11
C GLN A 31 6.15 -14.36 -9.74
N PHE A 32 4.85 -14.10 -9.56
CA PHE A 32 4.27 -13.68 -8.29
C PHE A 32 3.70 -14.87 -7.49
N GLU A 33 3.53 -16.02 -8.13
CA GLU A 33 2.88 -17.21 -7.51
C GLU A 33 3.62 -17.70 -6.25
N GLU A 34 4.96 -17.64 -6.26
CA GLU A 34 5.76 -18.06 -5.09
C GLU A 34 5.57 -17.13 -3.89
N ASP A 35 5.28 -15.85 -4.14
CA ASP A 35 5.13 -14.82 -3.12
C ASP A 35 3.68 -14.62 -2.66
N GLY A 36 2.70 -14.85 -3.53
CA GLY A 36 1.28 -14.64 -3.24
C GLY A 36 0.67 -15.67 -2.28
N TYR A 37 -0.37 -15.28 -1.54
CA TYR A 37 -1.18 -16.18 -0.73
C TYR A 37 -2.27 -16.82 -1.61
N ASP A 38 -2.04 -18.04 -2.10
CA ASP A 38 -3.00 -18.76 -2.95
C ASP A 38 -4.27 -19.12 -2.14
N LYS A 39 -4.08 -19.38 -0.84
CA LYS A 39 -5.15 -19.79 0.07
C LYS A 39 -5.04 -19.04 1.40
N ASP A 40 -6.18 -18.74 2.00
CA ASP A 40 -6.27 -18.08 3.32
C ASP A 40 -5.45 -18.81 4.40
N VAL A 41 -5.34 -20.14 4.33
CA VAL A 41 -4.56 -20.95 5.28
C VAL A 41 -3.05 -20.68 5.23
N GLU A 42 -2.56 -20.06 4.15
CA GLU A 42 -1.16 -19.65 3.99
C GLU A 42 -0.87 -18.33 4.71
N VAL A 43 -1.89 -17.53 5.02
CA VAL A 43 -1.74 -16.27 5.75
C VAL A 43 -1.39 -16.56 7.20
N LYS A 44 -0.09 -16.46 7.51
CA LYS A 44 0.43 -16.51 8.88
C LYS A 44 0.59 -15.10 9.42
N ASP A 45 0.34 -14.93 10.71
CA ASP A 45 0.37 -13.63 11.40
C ASP A 45 -0.58 -12.61 10.74
N SER A 46 -1.86 -12.98 10.63
CA SER A 46 -2.91 -12.22 9.94
C SER A 46 -3.07 -10.77 10.42
N ALA A 47 -2.69 -10.48 11.67
CA ALA A 47 -2.62 -9.12 12.22
C ALA A 47 -1.51 -8.24 11.61
N LEU A 48 -0.60 -8.80 10.79
CA LEU A 48 0.46 -8.06 10.10
C LEU A 48 0.30 -8.08 8.57
N VAL A 49 -0.74 -8.75 8.06
CA VAL A 49 -1.00 -8.89 6.61
C VAL A 49 -2.08 -7.89 6.21
N PRO A 50 -1.72 -6.81 5.49
CA PRO A 50 -2.70 -5.84 5.01
C PRO A 50 -3.63 -6.48 3.98
N ALA A 51 -4.93 -6.24 4.09
CA ALA A 51 -5.94 -6.72 3.14
C ALA A 51 -6.51 -5.58 2.29
N PHE A 52 -6.77 -4.44 2.91
CA PHE A 52 -7.40 -3.28 2.29
C PHE A 52 -6.86 -2.00 2.91
N MET A 53 -6.58 -0.98 2.10
CA MET A 53 -6.01 0.28 2.57
C MET A 53 -6.35 1.45 1.66
N ASP A 54 -6.00 2.65 2.09
CA ASP A 54 -5.99 3.83 1.23
C ASP A 54 -5.11 3.60 0.00
N GLY A 55 -5.55 4.08 -1.16
CA GLY A 55 -4.69 4.08 -2.34
C GLY A 55 -5.32 4.63 -3.62
N ILE A 56 -4.48 4.85 -4.63
CA ILE A 56 -4.85 5.51 -5.90
C ILE A 56 -5.32 4.56 -7.01
N TRP A 57 -5.31 3.26 -6.74
CA TRP A 57 -5.69 2.21 -7.69
C TRP A 57 -6.52 1.13 -6.98
N PHE A 58 -7.23 0.29 -7.71
CA PHE A 58 -8.07 -0.73 -7.08
C PHE A 58 -7.25 -1.85 -6.42
N ASP A 59 -6.02 -2.10 -6.88
CA ASP A 59 -5.09 -3.07 -6.31
C ASP A 59 -3.61 -2.67 -6.42
N THR A 60 -2.77 -3.37 -5.66
CA THR A 60 -1.32 -3.23 -5.73
C THR A 60 -0.60 -4.49 -5.23
N TRP A 61 0.69 -4.59 -5.55
CA TRP A 61 1.61 -5.64 -5.09
C TRP A 61 2.80 -4.99 -4.36
N PRO A 62 2.59 -4.42 -3.17
CA PRO A 62 3.62 -3.68 -2.48
C PRO A 62 4.71 -4.63 -2.02
N ARG A 63 5.91 -4.09 -1.91
CA ARG A 63 7.06 -4.75 -1.30
C ARG A 63 7.70 -3.76 -0.35
N ASN A 64 8.45 -4.29 0.61
CA ASN A 64 9.22 -3.49 1.57
C ASN A 64 10.54 -2.96 0.96
N GLU A 65 10.50 -2.57 -0.31
CA GLU A 65 11.65 -2.04 -1.04
C GLU A 65 11.96 -0.61 -0.59
N SER A 66 13.24 -0.26 -0.50
CA SER A 66 13.64 1.08 -0.12
C SER A 66 13.22 2.10 -1.20
N ILE A 67 12.55 3.17 -0.77
CA ILE A 67 12.21 4.31 -1.62
C ILE A 67 12.85 5.60 -1.08
N ASP A 68 12.74 6.67 -1.86
CA ASP A 68 12.90 8.03 -1.35
C ASP A 68 11.57 8.48 -0.71
N LEU A 69 11.60 8.84 0.57
CA LEU A 69 10.41 9.30 1.30
C LEU A 69 9.87 10.63 0.75
N ALA A 70 10.66 11.39 0.01
CA ALA A 70 10.18 12.59 -0.68
C ALA A 70 9.16 12.28 -1.80
N GLN A 71 9.03 11.03 -2.22
CA GLN A 71 8.01 10.59 -3.18
C GLN A 71 6.64 10.32 -2.54
N ILE A 72 6.55 10.35 -1.20
CA ILE A 72 5.27 10.18 -0.49
C ILE A 72 4.58 11.55 -0.44
N ASP A 73 3.54 11.71 -1.24
CA ASP A 73 2.75 12.93 -1.35
C ASP A 73 1.24 12.65 -1.30
N TYR A 74 0.42 13.65 -1.62
CA TYR A 74 -1.05 13.53 -1.63
C TYR A 74 -1.61 12.80 -2.87
N GLN A 75 -0.81 12.67 -3.93
CA GLN A 75 -1.22 12.13 -5.23
C GLN A 75 -0.84 10.65 -5.39
N GLY A 76 0.18 10.19 -4.68
CA GLY A 76 0.74 8.85 -4.84
C GLY A 76 1.39 8.64 -6.21
N SER A 77 1.86 7.42 -6.46
CA SER A 77 2.43 7.04 -7.75
C SER A 77 2.08 5.61 -8.14
N ARG A 78 2.00 5.33 -9.44
CA ARG A 78 1.79 3.98 -9.95
C ARG A 78 3.05 3.10 -9.85
N SER A 79 4.22 3.69 -9.62
CA SER A 79 5.52 3.02 -9.57
C SER A 79 6.46 3.66 -8.54
N PRO A 80 7.12 2.86 -7.66
CA PRO A 80 6.88 1.43 -7.46
C PRO A 80 5.46 1.15 -6.92
N PRO A 81 4.96 -0.10 -6.99
CA PRO A 81 3.60 -0.43 -6.54
C PRO A 81 3.27 0.02 -5.11
N THR A 82 4.27 0.07 -4.22
CA THR A 82 4.12 0.56 -2.84
C THR A 82 3.68 2.03 -2.78
N LEU A 83 4.08 2.88 -3.75
CA LEU A 83 3.63 4.28 -3.80
C LEU A 83 2.15 4.45 -4.16
N ARG A 84 1.45 3.37 -4.51
CA ARG A 84 -0.01 3.43 -4.70
C ARG A 84 -0.76 3.57 -3.38
N VAL A 85 -0.14 3.13 -2.28
CA VAL A 85 -0.75 3.07 -0.94
C VAL A 85 -0.02 3.96 0.08
N LEU A 86 1.16 4.46 -0.27
CA LEU A 86 1.88 5.47 0.51
C LEU A 86 1.42 6.87 0.11
N ILE A 87 0.28 7.29 0.64
CA ILE A 87 -0.32 8.60 0.32
C ILE A 87 -0.50 9.40 1.61
N ASN A 88 -0.02 10.64 1.62
CA ASN A 88 -0.03 11.51 2.79
C ASN A 88 -1.36 12.26 2.99
N ARG A 89 -2.50 11.56 2.93
CA ARG A 89 -3.83 12.18 3.12
C ARG A 89 -4.28 12.29 4.57
N HIS A 90 -3.66 11.53 5.49
CA HIS A 90 -4.07 11.45 6.89
C HIS A 90 -2.95 11.83 7.86
N GLY A 91 -2.25 12.94 7.60
CA GLY A 91 -1.25 13.47 8.54
C GLY A 91 -0.08 12.51 8.74
N ARG A 92 0.46 11.99 7.64
CA ARG A 92 1.55 10.99 7.54
C ARG A 92 1.19 9.59 8.02
N HIS A 93 -0.10 9.30 8.13
CA HIS A 93 -0.62 7.96 8.37
C HIS A 93 -1.47 7.54 7.18
N GLY A 94 -1.67 6.23 7.04
CA GLY A 94 -2.71 5.65 6.21
C GLY A 94 -3.50 4.63 7.00
N ASN A 95 -4.75 4.39 6.60
CA ASN A 95 -5.60 3.41 7.27
C ASN A 95 -5.43 2.05 6.60
N ILE A 96 -5.17 1.01 7.41
CA ILE A 96 -5.06 -0.37 6.95
C ILE A 96 -6.11 -1.20 7.67
N VAL A 97 -6.84 -2.02 6.91
CA VAL A 97 -7.56 -3.19 7.40
C VAL A 97 -6.70 -4.43 7.15
N TYR A 98 -6.51 -5.21 8.19
CA TYR A 98 -5.69 -6.42 8.20
C TYR A 98 -6.52 -7.67 7.94
N PHE A 99 -5.83 -8.77 7.64
CA PHE A 99 -6.47 -10.03 7.26
C PHE A 99 -7.28 -10.66 8.40
N ASP A 100 -6.96 -10.38 9.67
CA ASP A 100 -7.77 -10.80 10.82
C ASP A 100 -9.02 -9.92 11.05
N GLY A 101 -9.19 -8.86 10.23
CA GLY A 101 -10.33 -7.95 10.25
C GLY A 101 -10.15 -6.71 11.14
N HIS A 102 -9.05 -6.54 11.87
CA HIS A 102 -8.82 -5.29 12.59
C HIS A 102 -8.40 -4.15 11.66
N ALA A 103 -8.56 -2.91 12.11
CA ALA A 103 -8.15 -1.73 11.37
C ALA A 103 -7.29 -0.82 12.25
N GLU A 104 -6.25 -0.22 11.67
CA GLU A 104 -5.33 0.69 12.35
C GLU A 104 -4.89 1.83 11.43
N ALA A 105 -4.68 3.01 12.02
CA ALA A 105 -4.00 4.12 11.36
C ALA A 105 -2.48 3.95 11.56
N VAL A 106 -1.78 3.61 10.48
CA VAL A 106 -0.37 3.21 10.50
C VAL A 106 0.49 4.36 9.98
N TYR A 107 1.59 4.68 10.67
CA TYR A 107 2.54 5.69 10.19
C TYR A 107 3.10 5.23 8.84
N LEU A 108 3.11 6.09 7.82
CA LEU A 108 3.41 5.67 6.44
C LEU A 108 4.75 4.92 6.28
N PRO A 109 5.85 5.27 6.96
CA PRO A 109 7.07 4.46 6.95
C PRO A 109 6.95 3.07 7.60
N GLU A 110 5.97 2.85 8.48
CA GLU A 110 5.68 1.53 9.07
C GLU A 110 4.95 0.60 8.09
N TYR A 111 4.48 1.09 6.93
CA TYR A 111 4.02 0.22 5.83
C TYR A 111 5.15 -0.72 5.36
N PHE A 112 6.41 -0.32 5.52
CA PHE A 112 7.59 -1.12 5.20
C PHE A 112 7.90 -2.22 6.22
N MET A 113 7.11 -2.30 7.30
CA MET A 113 7.18 -3.38 8.30
C MET A 113 6.10 -4.44 8.11
N GLN A 114 5.13 -4.19 7.22
CA GLN A 114 3.98 -5.06 7.02
C GLN A 114 4.35 -6.30 6.20
N LYS A 115 3.57 -7.37 6.38
CA LYS A 115 3.69 -8.62 5.63
C LYS A 115 2.82 -8.58 4.39
N TRP A 116 3.29 -7.89 3.35
CA TRP A 116 2.53 -7.76 2.09
C TRP A 116 2.31 -9.11 1.39
N ASN A 117 3.30 -9.99 1.44
CA ASN A 117 3.33 -11.29 0.76
C ASN A 117 4.09 -12.34 1.59
N LYS A 118 4.08 -13.62 1.18
CA LYS A 118 4.68 -14.75 1.91
C LYS A 118 6.18 -14.58 2.20
N SER A 119 6.92 -13.94 1.29
CA SER A 119 8.37 -13.80 1.38
C SER A 119 8.82 -12.43 1.92
N CYS A 120 7.87 -11.55 2.22
CA CYS A 120 8.15 -10.16 2.55
C CYS A 120 8.94 -10.06 3.86
N LYS A 121 10.05 -9.34 3.83
CA LYS A 121 10.89 -9.07 5.00
C LYS A 121 10.64 -7.64 5.46
N PRO A 122 10.56 -7.38 6.77
CA PRO A 122 10.43 -6.01 7.28
C PRO A 122 11.67 -5.19 6.89
N ASN A 123 11.47 -3.90 6.62
CA ASN A 123 12.53 -2.96 6.30
C ASN A 123 12.55 -1.80 7.31
N PRO A 124 13.27 -1.95 8.44
CA PRO A 124 13.33 -0.95 9.49
C PRO A 124 14.11 0.31 9.09
N GLU A 125 14.91 0.28 8.01
CA GLU A 125 15.62 1.47 7.54
C GLU A 125 14.65 2.58 7.13
N MET A 126 13.50 2.20 6.57
CA MET A 126 12.47 3.17 6.15
C MET A 126 11.84 3.90 7.34
N VAL A 127 11.63 3.20 8.46
CA VAL A 127 11.11 3.78 9.70
C VAL A 127 12.10 4.77 10.31
N ASN A 128 13.40 4.48 10.21
CA ASN A 128 14.46 5.30 10.78
C ASN A 128 14.89 6.50 9.92
N LYS A 129 14.40 6.61 8.67
CA LYS A 129 14.71 7.73 7.78
C LYS A 129 14.08 9.03 8.28
N ALA A 130 14.63 10.15 7.78
CA ALA A 130 14.09 11.49 8.05
C ALA A 130 12.57 11.54 7.78
N PRO A 131 11.81 12.32 8.57
CA PRO A 131 10.35 12.31 8.50
C PRO A 131 9.84 12.72 7.12
N ILE A 132 8.69 12.15 6.74
CA ILE A 132 8.00 12.48 5.48
C ILE A 132 7.76 14.01 5.44
N PRO A 133 8.01 14.67 4.29
CA PRO A 133 7.70 16.08 4.09
C PRO A 133 6.26 16.42 4.51
N LYS A 134 6.05 17.66 4.95
CA LYS A 134 4.71 18.14 5.29
C LYS A 134 3.86 18.33 4.06
#